data_AF-A0A7X5QRC5-F1
#
_entry.id   AF-A0A7X5QRC5-F1
#
_cell.length_a   1.000
_cell.length_b   1.000
_cell.length_c   1.000
_cell.angle_alpha   90.00
_cell.angle_beta   90.00
_cell.angle_gamma   90.00
#
_symmetry.space_group_name_H-M   'P 1'
#
loop_
_entity.id
_entity.type
_entity.pdbx_description
1 polymer ?
#
loop_
_entity_poly.entity_id
_entity_poly.type
_entity_poly.pdbx_seq_one_letter_code
_entity_poly.pdbx_strand_id
1 'polypeptide(L)'
;MKTWIFLAAAMFAGAASGQALTYRDNDPFVFCTYGQKNPAKCWWPVSAAAGTFMWDPSCDPPNTPYGRPATQDDYASLAEWQAICTGVGQGAWKGVGTGEQSPYDH
;
A
#
# COMPACT_ATOMS: atom_id res chain seq x y z
N MET A 1 -29.23 -20.50 -45.07
CA MET A 1 -29.66 -19.89 -43.80
C MET A 1 -28.44 -19.89 -42.88
N LYS A 2 -27.76 -18.74 -42.74
CA LYS A 2 -26.52 -18.61 -41.95
C LYS A 2 -26.79 -17.52 -40.91
N THR A 3 -27.14 -17.94 -39.70
CA THR A 3 -27.41 -17.09 -38.56
C THR A 3 -26.10 -16.56 -38.00
N TRP A 4 -25.95 -15.24 -38.07
CA TRP A 4 -24.87 -14.49 -37.45
C TRP A 4 -25.20 -14.29 -35.98
N ILE A 5 -24.47 -14.94 -35.08
CA ILE A 5 -24.53 -14.66 -33.64
C ILE A 5 -23.41 -13.67 -33.34
N PHE A 6 -23.76 -12.38 -33.27
CA PHE A 6 -22.91 -11.38 -32.65
C PHE A 6 -22.95 -11.58 -31.13
N LEU A 7 -21.90 -12.18 -30.59
CA LEU A 7 -21.69 -12.30 -29.15
C LEU A 7 -21.40 -10.89 -28.60
N ALA A 8 -22.35 -10.32 -27.86
CA ALA A 8 -22.15 -9.09 -27.10
C ALA A 8 -21.24 -9.39 -25.90
N ALA A 9 -19.94 -9.14 -26.04
CA ALA A 9 -19.02 -9.06 -24.92
C ALA A 9 -19.27 -7.74 -24.18
N ALA A 10 -20.29 -7.73 -23.32
CA ALA A 10 -20.53 -6.63 -22.39
C ALA A 10 -19.34 -6.53 -21.44
N MET A 11 -18.74 -5.35 -21.45
CA MET A 11 -17.56 -5.01 -20.69
C MET A 11 -17.83 -5.13 -19.19
N PHE A 12 -17.22 -6.13 -18.55
CA PHE A 12 -16.85 -6.01 -17.14
C PHE A 12 -15.49 -5.32 -17.08
N ALA A 13 -15.46 -4.04 -17.46
CA ALA A 13 -14.43 -3.15 -16.92
C ALA A 13 -14.80 -2.97 -15.45
N GLY A 14 -14.25 -3.83 -14.59
CA GLY A 14 -14.35 -3.65 -13.15
C GLY A 14 -13.88 -2.22 -12.86
N ALA A 15 -14.80 -1.37 -12.42
CA ALA A 15 -14.44 -0.10 -11.85
C ALA A 15 -13.67 -0.41 -10.57
N ALA A 16 -12.35 -0.55 -10.69
CA ALA A 16 -11.45 -0.34 -9.57
C ALA A 16 -11.72 1.10 -9.15
N SER A 17 -12.61 1.27 -8.17
CA SER A 17 -12.76 2.51 -7.45
C SER A 17 -11.45 2.69 -6.71
N GLY A 18 -10.48 3.32 -7.37
CA GLY A 18 -9.21 3.66 -6.76
C GLY A 18 -9.51 4.54 -5.58
N GLN A 19 -9.43 3.99 -4.37
CA GLN A 19 -9.46 4.79 -3.16
C GLN A 19 -8.28 5.75 -3.26
N ALA A 20 -8.55 7.05 -3.17
CA ALA A 20 -7.50 8.05 -3.20
C ALA A 20 -6.60 7.85 -1.98
N LEU A 21 -5.29 7.74 -2.20
CA LEU A 21 -4.32 7.57 -1.13
C LEU A 21 -3.98 8.91 -0.50
N THR A 22 -4.01 8.97 0.82
CA THR A 22 -3.68 10.14 1.62
C THR A 22 -2.17 10.29 1.81
N TYR A 23 -1.46 9.17 1.93
CA TYR A 23 -0.02 9.13 2.21
C TYR A 23 0.82 8.93 0.96
N ARG A 24 2.13 9.25 1.07
CA ARG A 24 3.15 9.05 0.02
C ARG A 24 2.77 9.66 -1.32
N ASP A 25 2.29 10.90 -1.31
CA ASP A 25 2.03 11.67 -2.52
C ASP A 25 1.04 10.96 -3.48
N ASN A 26 0.10 10.18 -2.91
CA ASN A 26 -0.89 9.36 -3.60
C ASN A 26 -0.27 8.26 -4.51
N ASP A 27 0.95 7.81 -4.19
CA ASP A 27 1.63 6.72 -4.91
C ASP A 27 1.36 5.36 -4.24
N PRO A 28 0.49 4.51 -4.81
CA PRO A 28 0.20 3.19 -4.24
C PRO A 28 1.39 2.24 -4.28
N PHE A 29 2.27 2.37 -5.27
CA PHE A 29 3.44 1.51 -5.35
C PHE A 29 4.36 1.77 -4.16
N VAL A 30 4.79 3.02 -3.98
CA VAL A 30 5.71 3.40 -2.89
C VAL A 30 5.04 3.24 -1.53
N PHE A 31 3.75 3.58 -1.40
CA PHE A 31 3.02 3.42 -0.14
C PHE A 31 2.88 1.96 0.27
N CYS A 32 2.46 1.09 -0.64
CA CYS A 32 2.27 -0.31 -0.30
C CYS A 32 3.61 -1.02 -0.01
N THR A 33 4.71 -0.55 -0.59
CA THR A 33 6.06 -1.09 -0.32
C THR A 33 6.68 -0.56 0.98
N TYR A 34 6.54 0.74 1.28
CA TYR A 34 7.33 1.40 2.34
C TYR A 34 6.50 2.06 3.45
N GLY A 35 5.17 2.04 3.37
CA GLY A 35 4.29 2.71 4.32
C GLY A 35 4.46 4.23 4.26
N GLN A 36 4.34 4.93 5.40
CA GLN A 36 4.50 6.39 5.43
C GLN A 36 5.93 6.86 5.09
N LYS A 37 6.01 8.12 4.62
CA LYS A 37 7.28 8.84 4.37
C LYS A 37 8.02 9.22 5.66
N ASN A 38 7.31 9.31 6.78
CA ASN A 38 7.87 9.63 8.08
C ASN A 38 8.95 8.59 8.48
N PRO A 39 10.21 8.99 8.72
CA PRO A 39 11.25 8.07 9.18
C PRO A 39 11.03 7.58 10.62
N ALA A 40 10.28 8.32 11.43
CA ALA A 40 9.92 7.96 12.81
C ALA A 40 8.55 7.27 12.93
N LYS A 41 8.00 6.76 11.82
CA LYS A 41 6.77 5.96 11.84
C LYS A 41 6.93 4.72 12.70
N CYS A 42 5.84 4.29 13.32
CA CYS A 42 5.84 3.17 14.24
C CYS A 42 5.53 1.82 13.61
N TRP A 43 5.40 1.75 12.28
CA TRP A 43 5.18 0.50 11.58
C TRP A 43 5.74 0.53 10.16
N TRP A 44 5.99 -0.66 9.60
CA TRP A 44 6.40 -0.85 8.21
C TRP A 44 5.69 -2.05 7.57
N PRO A 45 5.39 -1.99 6.26
CA PRO A 45 5.01 -3.18 5.50
C PRO A 45 6.12 -4.23 5.53
N VAL A 46 5.75 -5.50 5.66
CA VAL A 46 6.65 -6.64 5.45
C VAL A 46 6.33 -7.29 4.11
N SER A 47 5.04 -7.53 3.86
CA SER A 47 4.54 -8.00 2.56
C SER A 47 3.12 -7.54 2.34
N ALA A 48 2.91 -6.66 1.35
CA ALA A 48 1.58 -6.27 0.91
C ALA A 48 0.77 -7.47 0.39
N ALA A 49 1.39 -8.32 -0.43
CA ALA A 49 0.74 -9.51 -0.98
C ALA A 49 0.25 -10.48 0.11
N ALA A 50 1.00 -10.64 1.20
CA ALA A 50 0.59 -11.47 2.34
C ALA A 50 -0.21 -10.70 3.42
N GLY A 51 -0.38 -9.39 3.26
CA GLY A 51 -1.03 -8.53 4.26
C GLY A 51 -0.27 -8.42 5.59
N THR A 52 1.05 -8.62 5.58
CA THR A 52 1.88 -8.60 6.78
C THR A 52 2.61 -7.27 6.95
N PHE A 53 2.65 -6.80 8.19
CA PHE A 53 3.34 -5.58 8.62
C PHE A 53 4.03 -5.84 9.96
N MET A 54 4.92 -4.94 10.36
CA MET A 54 5.61 -5.00 11.63
C MET A 54 5.49 -3.67 12.37
N TRP A 55 5.30 -3.74 13.69
CA TRP A 55 5.43 -2.58 14.57
C TRP A 55 6.89 -2.35 14.94
N ASP A 56 7.27 -1.09 15.02
CA ASP A 56 8.54 -0.63 15.57
C ASP A 56 8.60 -0.98 17.06
N PRO A 57 9.55 -1.83 17.49
CA PRO A 57 9.69 -2.18 18.90
C PRO A 57 10.16 -1.02 19.77
N SER A 58 10.59 0.12 19.19
CA SER A 58 10.86 1.35 19.93
C SER A 58 9.61 2.19 20.18
N CYS A 59 8.45 1.82 19.62
CA CYS A 59 7.18 2.51 19.80
C CYS A 59 6.27 1.86 20.85
N ASP A 60 5.27 2.64 21.26
CA ASP A 60 4.21 2.26 22.18
C ASP A 60 2.85 2.22 21.48
N PRO A 61 2.16 1.05 21.46
CA PRO A 61 2.71 -0.29 21.66
C PRO A 61 3.73 -0.68 20.57
N PRO A 62 4.60 -1.70 20.78
CA PRO A 62 4.55 -2.73 21.83
C PRO A 62 5.36 -2.46 23.10
N ASN A 63 6.19 -1.41 23.19
CA ASN A 63 7.16 -1.23 24.28
C ASN A 63 6.62 -0.47 25.50
N THR A 64 5.31 -0.56 25.74
CA THR A 64 4.64 0.26 26.77
C THR A 64 5.20 -0.05 28.15
N PRO A 65 5.53 0.96 28.99
CA PRO A 65 5.34 2.42 28.80
C PRO A 65 6.61 3.19 28.36
N TYR A 66 7.60 2.51 27.79
CA TYR A 66 8.94 3.08 27.55
C TYR A 66 9.21 3.45 26.09
N GLY A 67 8.33 3.08 25.17
CA GLY A 67 8.46 3.43 23.75
C GLY A 67 7.92 4.81 23.42
N ARG A 68 8.24 5.27 22.20
CA ARG A 68 7.68 6.48 21.62
C ARG A 68 6.19 6.24 21.32
N PRO A 69 5.26 7.10 21.77
CA PRO A 69 3.85 6.93 21.44
C PRO A 69 3.62 6.91 19.92
N ALA A 70 2.87 5.92 19.44
CA ALA A 70 2.38 5.93 18.06
C ALA A 70 1.46 7.14 17.84
N THR A 71 1.65 7.80 16.71
CA THR A 71 0.87 8.98 16.33
C THR A 71 -0.46 8.58 15.71
N GLN A 72 -1.39 9.53 15.60
CA GLN A 72 -2.64 9.30 14.86
C GLN A 72 -2.37 8.90 13.40
N ASP A 73 -1.32 9.45 12.78
CA ASP A 73 -0.93 9.09 11.41
C ASP A 73 -0.42 7.66 11.30
N ASP A 74 0.27 7.13 12.32
CA ASP A 74 0.67 5.71 12.36
C ASP A 74 -0.55 4.80 12.24
N TYR A 75 -1.60 5.07 13.01
CA TYR A 75 -2.83 4.29 12.95
C TYR A 75 -3.60 4.50 11.64
N ALA A 76 -3.77 5.75 11.21
CA ALA A 76 -4.56 6.08 10.02
C ALA A 76 -3.92 5.51 8.74
N SER A 77 -2.61 5.65 8.58
CA SER A 77 -1.88 5.06 7.45
C SER A 77 -1.86 3.54 7.48
N LEU A 78 -1.80 2.90 8.66
CA LEU A 78 -1.87 1.45 8.73
C LEU A 78 -3.24 0.95 8.28
N ALA A 79 -4.32 1.61 8.73
CA ALA A 79 -5.68 1.28 8.31
C ALA A 79 -5.86 1.45 6.79
N GLU A 80 -5.33 2.54 6.23
CA GLU A 80 -5.37 2.79 4.79
C GLU A 80 -4.54 1.76 3.99
N TRP A 81 -3.33 1.43 4.46
CA TRP A 81 -2.50 0.38 3.87
C TRP A 81 -3.20 -0.98 3.91
N GLN A 82 -3.83 -1.33 5.03
CA GLN A 82 -4.58 -2.58 5.17
C GLN A 82 -5.74 -2.66 4.15
N ALA A 83 -6.45 -1.55 3.94
CA ALA A 83 -7.58 -1.49 3.02
C ALA A 83 -7.16 -1.58 1.53
N ILE A 84 -6.03 -0.98 1.17
CA ILE A 84 -5.66 -0.78 -0.25
C ILE A 84 -4.62 -1.80 -0.73
N CYS A 85 -3.65 -2.14 0.12
CA CYS A 85 -2.44 -2.85 -0.31
C CYS A 85 -2.52 -4.37 -0.14
N THR A 86 -3.38 -4.85 0.75
CA THR A 86 -3.33 -6.25 1.18
C THR A 86 -3.94 -7.20 0.15
N GLY A 87 -3.28 -8.34 -0.07
CA GLY A 87 -3.73 -9.33 -1.07
C GLY A 87 -3.41 -8.93 -2.52
N VAL A 88 -2.76 -7.78 -2.73
CA VAL A 88 -2.30 -7.32 -4.04
C VAL A 88 -0.79 -7.49 -4.14
N GLY A 89 -0.34 -8.20 -5.18
CA GLY A 89 1.07 -8.29 -5.52
C GLY A 89 1.56 -6.98 -6.13
N GLN A 90 2.77 -6.54 -5.78
CA GLN A 90 3.40 -5.38 -6.39
C GLN A 90 4.32 -5.80 -7.53
N GLY A 91 4.43 -4.96 -8.56
CA GLY A 91 5.41 -5.12 -9.64
C GLY A 91 6.84 -4.94 -9.15
N ALA A 92 7.81 -5.25 -10.01
CA ALA A 92 9.22 -5.01 -9.71
C ALA A 92 9.59 -3.52 -9.86
N TRP A 93 10.44 -3.03 -8.96
CA TRP A 93 11.06 -1.73 -9.07
C TRP A 93 11.95 -1.62 -10.32
N LYS A 94 11.93 -0.49 -11.03
CA LYS A 94 12.72 -0.28 -12.26
C LYS A 94 13.77 0.83 -12.16
N GLY A 95 13.67 1.72 -11.18
CA GLY A 95 14.58 2.85 -10.97
C GLY A 95 15.92 2.47 -10.33
N VAL A 96 16.82 3.44 -10.27
CA VAL A 96 18.07 3.30 -9.51
C VAL A 96 17.76 3.23 -8.02
N GLY A 97 18.39 2.31 -7.30
CA GLY A 97 18.21 2.19 -5.85
C GLY A 97 16.85 1.62 -5.46
N THR A 98 16.20 2.22 -4.46
CA THR A 98 14.86 1.81 -3.97
C THR A 98 13.79 2.83 -4.34
N GLY A 99 12.52 2.45 -4.21
CA GLY A 99 11.40 3.38 -4.39
C GLY A 99 11.32 4.50 -3.35
N GLU A 100 12.16 4.49 -2.31
CA GLU A 100 12.33 5.67 -1.46
C GLU A 100 13.28 6.71 -2.07
N GLN A 101 14.20 6.30 -2.95
CA GLN A 101 15.20 7.16 -3.58
C GLN A 101 14.71 7.73 -4.92
N SER A 102 13.98 6.91 -5.69
CA SER A 102 13.52 7.28 -7.04
C SER A 102 12.01 7.05 -7.23
N PRO A 103 11.11 7.54 -6.35
CA PRO A 103 9.73 7.07 -6.15
C PRO A 103 8.81 6.96 -7.37
N TYR A 104 9.18 7.50 -8.52
CA TYR A 104 8.37 7.51 -9.74
C TYR A 104 8.81 6.49 -10.81
N ASP A 105 9.88 5.72 -10.56
CA ASP A 105 10.49 4.80 -11.53
C ASP A 105 10.10 3.32 -11.28
N HIS A 106 8.80 3.01 -11.29
CA HIS A 106 8.24 1.65 -11.08
C HIS A 106 7.55 1.01 -12.29
#